data_AF-A0A9E4CEX0-F1
#
_entry.id   AF-A0A9E4CEX0-F1
#
_cell.length_a   1.000
_cell.length_b   1.000
_cell.length_c   1.000
_cell.angle_alpha   90.00
_cell.angle_beta   90.00
_cell.angle_gamma   90.00
#
_symmetry.space_group_name_H-M   'P 1'
#
loop_
_entity.id
_entity.type
_entity.pdbx_description
1 polymer ?
#
loop_
_entity_poly.entity_id
_entity_poly.type
_entity_poly.pdbx_seq_one_letter_code
_entity_poly.pdbx_strand_id
1 'polypeptide(L)'
;MSFLRNLFGKSSKLDGAALATSPEKSDYAQIELLSEFREPRPAHPSLEQRLWDRALPQPYTDTLALFQKQGWLELMGERWQATAAAAPWIAQYQARLAAEKAAVLPKVRAAIVARDTSEALAIRRAYEARQPLGKAAWTGPEPQLSHSALTRRILFLDHWLLDGLDEETVTWLKQYAAEQHMWGAYWQLPPEEVPVHVQQALTTDALTGTEAAYWKAHQLALYVDNQETWQRCKGGDHVRRLEIVGADDEQTCEHCRTTLGKQFLVARVPELPHRACTSIYGCRCRYEPVLESYEE
;
A
#
# COMPACT_ATOMS: atom_id res chain seq x y z
N MET A 1 -45.72 13.73 15.35
CA MET A 1 -44.35 13.30 15.72
C MET A 1 -44.31 11.84 16.20
N SER A 2 -44.90 10.87 15.47
CA SER A 2 -44.81 9.44 15.82
C SER A 2 -44.87 8.48 14.61
N PHE A 3 -44.71 9.00 13.39
CA PHE A 3 -44.80 8.19 12.16
C PHE A 3 -43.44 7.85 11.53
N LEU A 4 -42.33 8.40 12.06
CA LEU A 4 -40.96 8.13 11.57
C LEU A 4 -40.17 7.13 12.42
N ARG A 5 -40.68 6.69 13.59
CA ARG A 5 -40.04 5.63 14.40
C ARG A 5 -40.38 4.21 13.95
N ASN A 6 -41.42 4.04 13.12
CA ASN A 6 -41.88 2.72 12.66
C ASN A 6 -41.33 2.31 11.28
N LEU A 7 -40.51 3.16 10.63
CA LEU A 7 -39.72 2.78 9.45
C LEU A 7 -38.36 2.17 9.82
N PHE A 8 -37.92 2.30 11.08
CA PHE A 8 -36.70 1.68 11.63
C PHE A 8 -37.05 0.50 12.55
N GLY A 9 -37.99 -0.33 12.10
CA GLY A 9 -38.42 -1.53 12.82
C GLY A 9 -37.29 -2.54 13.00
N LYS A 10 -37.02 -2.89 14.26
CA LYS A 10 -36.77 -4.25 14.77
C LYS A 10 -36.01 -5.20 13.83
N SER A 11 -34.72 -5.39 14.12
CA SER A 11 -33.91 -6.52 13.64
C SER A 11 -34.07 -6.85 12.16
N SER A 12 -33.66 -5.95 11.27
CA SER A 12 -33.32 -6.38 9.92
C SER A 12 -32.15 -7.35 10.07
N LYS A 13 -32.45 -8.65 9.90
CA LYS A 13 -31.43 -9.66 9.66
C LYS A 13 -30.60 -9.14 8.49
N LEU A 14 -29.31 -8.93 8.69
CA LEU A 14 -28.44 -8.55 7.60
C LEU A 14 -28.38 -9.71 6.60
N ASP A 15 -28.52 -9.40 5.32
CA ASP A 15 -28.26 -10.34 4.25
C ASP A 15 -26.83 -10.13 3.76
N GLY A 16 -25.92 -11.02 4.20
CA GLY A 16 -24.49 -10.87 3.93
C GLY A 16 -24.17 -10.96 2.45
N ALA A 17 -24.93 -11.76 1.69
CA ALA A 17 -24.78 -11.86 0.24
C ALA A 17 -25.21 -10.56 -0.45
N ALA A 18 -26.35 -10.00 -0.04
CA ALA A 18 -26.82 -8.72 -0.57
C ALA A 18 -25.82 -7.58 -0.30
N LEU A 19 -25.26 -7.50 0.91
CA LEU A 19 -24.24 -6.51 1.25
C LEU A 19 -22.97 -6.66 0.40
N ALA A 20 -22.47 -7.90 0.23
CA ALA A 20 -21.25 -8.16 -0.53
C ALA A 20 -21.36 -7.76 -2.02
N THR A 21 -22.55 -7.91 -2.61
CA THR A 21 -22.81 -7.58 -4.02
C THR A 21 -23.47 -6.23 -4.25
N SER A 22 -23.79 -5.48 -3.20
CA SER A 22 -24.56 -4.24 -3.33
C SER A 22 -23.81 -3.20 -4.18
N PRO A 23 -24.49 -2.49 -5.09
CA PRO A 23 -23.90 -1.35 -5.79
C PRO A 23 -23.73 -0.14 -4.87
N GLU A 24 -24.42 -0.09 -3.72
CA GLU A 24 -24.41 1.05 -2.81
C GLU A 24 -23.23 1.03 -1.85
N LYS A 25 -22.48 2.13 -1.81
CA LYS A 25 -21.25 2.26 -1.00
C LYS A 25 -21.46 2.00 0.49
N SER A 26 -22.57 2.48 1.04
CA SER A 26 -22.91 2.27 2.45
C SER A 26 -23.19 0.81 2.79
N ASP A 27 -23.68 0.03 1.82
CA ASP A 27 -24.02 -1.38 2.04
C ASP A 27 -22.75 -2.22 2.11
N TYR A 28 -21.90 -2.15 1.09
CA TYR A 28 -20.66 -2.93 1.11
C TYR A 28 -19.62 -2.39 2.09
N ALA A 29 -19.72 -1.13 2.54
CA ALA A 29 -18.92 -0.61 3.66
C ALA A 29 -19.11 -1.41 4.95
N GLN A 30 -20.31 -1.93 5.22
CA GLN A 30 -20.56 -2.80 6.37
C GLN A 30 -19.75 -4.10 6.24
N ILE A 31 -19.79 -4.73 5.08
CA ILE A 31 -19.08 -6.01 4.87
C ILE A 31 -17.56 -5.80 4.83
N GLU A 32 -17.08 -4.66 4.33
CA GLU A 32 -15.67 -4.29 4.42
C GLU A 32 -15.22 -4.14 5.87
N LEU A 33 -15.96 -3.39 6.69
CA LEU A 33 -15.68 -3.27 8.11
C LEU A 33 -15.63 -4.64 8.79
N LEU A 34 -16.56 -5.54 8.47
CA LEU A 34 -16.56 -6.89 9.02
C LEU A 34 -15.30 -7.68 8.59
N SER A 35 -14.86 -7.49 7.34
CA SER A 35 -13.67 -8.17 6.81
C SER A 35 -12.36 -7.75 7.49
N GLU A 36 -12.29 -6.52 8.02
CA GLU A 36 -11.16 -6.03 8.82
C GLU A 36 -10.92 -6.85 10.09
N PHE A 37 -11.94 -7.59 10.58
CA PHE A 37 -11.87 -8.47 11.75
C PHE A 37 -11.70 -9.95 11.39
N ARG A 38 -11.27 -10.30 10.17
CA ARG A 38 -10.98 -11.70 9.81
C ARG A 38 -9.98 -12.34 10.80
N GLU A 39 -8.96 -11.57 11.18
CA GLU A 39 -8.02 -11.93 12.24
C GLU A 39 -8.35 -11.18 13.55
N PRO A 40 -8.08 -11.75 14.73
CA PRO A 40 -8.39 -11.11 16.01
C PRO A 40 -7.66 -9.78 16.19
N ARG A 41 -8.39 -8.69 16.39
CA ARG A 41 -7.82 -7.34 16.58
C ARG A 41 -8.65 -6.48 17.56
N PRO A 42 -8.05 -5.49 18.24
CA PRO A 42 -8.83 -4.51 18.97
C PRO A 42 -9.74 -3.70 18.02
N ALA A 43 -10.73 -3.01 18.58
CA ALA A 43 -11.49 -2.02 17.81
C ALA A 43 -10.54 -0.96 17.20
N HIS A 44 -10.91 -0.42 16.04
CA HIS A 44 -10.14 0.63 15.38
C HIS A 44 -9.93 1.84 16.30
N PRO A 45 -8.82 2.59 16.20
CA PRO A 45 -8.64 3.84 16.94
C PRO A 45 -9.73 4.88 16.62
N SER A 46 -9.96 5.83 17.52
CA SER A 46 -11.05 6.82 17.41
C SER A 46 -11.02 7.67 16.13
N LEU A 47 -9.83 7.94 15.57
CA LEU A 47 -9.70 8.64 14.29
C LEU A 47 -10.29 7.80 13.14
N GLU A 48 -9.99 6.51 13.11
CA GLU A 48 -10.45 5.60 12.07
C GLU A 48 -11.92 5.25 12.22
N GLN A 49 -12.42 5.10 13.46
CA GLN A 49 -13.87 4.97 13.71
C GLN A 49 -14.67 6.13 13.09
N ARG A 50 -14.17 7.38 13.23
CA ARG A 50 -14.81 8.55 12.61
C ARG A 50 -14.78 8.54 11.09
N LEU A 51 -13.81 7.86 10.47
CA LEU A 51 -13.79 7.66 9.01
C LEU A 51 -14.85 6.64 8.60
N TRP A 52 -14.97 5.55 9.35
CA TRP A 52 -16.03 4.56 9.18
C TRP A 52 -17.43 5.14 9.34
N ASP A 53 -17.66 5.99 10.34
CA ASP A 53 -18.96 6.65 10.56
C ASP A 53 -19.48 7.45 9.35
N ARG A 54 -18.57 7.91 8.47
CA ARG A 54 -18.94 8.64 7.24
C ARG A 54 -19.37 7.72 6.11
N ALA A 55 -18.93 6.46 6.14
CA ALA A 55 -19.21 5.47 5.10
C ALA A 55 -20.36 4.52 5.48
N LEU A 56 -20.53 4.24 6.78
CA LEU A 56 -21.53 3.31 7.29
C LEU A 56 -22.94 3.93 7.34
N PRO A 57 -24.00 3.12 7.24
CA PRO A 57 -25.37 3.59 7.38
C PRO A 57 -25.76 3.91 8.84
N GLN A 58 -24.99 3.44 9.81
CA GLN A 58 -25.17 3.69 11.23
C GLN A 58 -23.79 3.82 11.93
N PRO A 59 -23.72 4.36 13.15
CA PRO A 59 -22.45 4.54 13.86
C PRO A 59 -21.63 3.25 13.92
N TYR A 60 -20.31 3.38 13.91
CA TYR A 60 -19.34 2.29 13.96
C TYR A 60 -19.62 1.31 15.11
N THR A 61 -19.84 1.84 16.32
CA THR A 61 -20.13 1.02 17.51
C THR A 61 -21.44 0.23 17.39
N ASP A 62 -22.46 0.85 16.79
CA ASP A 62 -23.76 0.22 16.56
C ASP A 62 -23.66 -0.86 15.48
N THR A 63 -22.81 -0.64 14.47
CA THR A 63 -22.49 -1.62 13.43
C THR A 63 -21.80 -2.86 14.00
N LEU A 64 -20.81 -2.70 14.89
CA LEU A 64 -20.20 -3.84 15.58
C LEU A 64 -21.22 -4.59 16.46
N ALA A 65 -22.04 -3.87 17.22
CA ALA A 65 -23.09 -4.47 18.05
C ALA A 65 -24.13 -5.23 17.20
N LEU A 66 -24.44 -4.73 16.01
CA LEU A 66 -25.29 -5.41 15.04
C LEU A 66 -24.65 -6.70 14.54
N PHE A 67 -23.38 -6.68 14.10
CA PHE A 67 -22.69 -7.90 13.68
C PHE A 67 -22.62 -8.93 14.80
N GLN A 68 -22.37 -8.50 16.03
CA GLN A 68 -22.37 -9.38 17.20
C GLN A 68 -23.74 -10.02 17.42
N LYS A 69 -24.82 -9.23 17.32
CA LYS A 69 -26.19 -9.75 17.42
C LYS A 69 -26.55 -10.73 16.30
N GLN A 70 -25.99 -10.57 15.11
CA GLN A 70 -26.16 -11.52 13.98
C GLN A 70 -25.27 -12.78 14.12
N GLY A 71 -24.40 -12.84 15.14
CA GLY A 71 -23.43 -13.92 15.31
C GLY A 71 -22.33 -13.90 14.25
N TRP A 72 -22.07 -12.75 13.62
CA TRP A 72 -21.05 -12.57 12.58
C TRP A 72 -19.72 -12.04 13.13
N LEU A 73 -19.75 -11.47 14.33
CA LEU A 73 -18.60 -10.93 15.03
C LEU A 73 -18.68 -11.35 16.50
N GLU A 74 -17.54 -11.66 17.10
CA GLU A 74 -17.44 -11.98 18.52
C GLU A 74 -16.29 -11.25 19.19
N LEU A 75 -16.44 -10.97 20.48
CA LEU A 75 -15.42 -10.35 21.31
C LEU A 75 -14.72 -11.42 22.14
N MET A 76 -13.44 -11.66 21.86
CA MET A 76 -12.56 -12.57 22.58
C MET A 76 -11.58 -11.76 23.43
N GLY A 77 -11.93 -11.56 24.71
CA GLY A 77 -11.20 -10.65 25.58
C GLY A 77 -11.35 -9.21 25.11
N GLU A 78 -10.25 -8.57 24.68
CA GLU A 78 -10.24 -7.21 24.15
C GLU A 78 -10.18 -7.16 22.61
N ARG A 79 -10.30 -8.32 21.94
CA ARG A 79 -10.15 -8.43 20.48
C ARG A 79 -11.44 -8.92 19.84
N TRP A 80 -11.86 -8.24 18.79
CA TRP A 80 -12.94 -8.64 17.91
C TRP A 80 -12.44 -9.57 16.83
N GLN A 81 -13.25 -10.57 16.48
CA GLN A 81 -13.02 -11.46 15.35
C GLN A 81 -14.32 -11.79 14.63
N ALA A 82 -14.29 -11.86 13.30
CA ALA A 82 -15.37 -12.35 12.46
C ALA A 82 -15.53 -13.86 12.66
N THR A 83 -16.76 -14.32 12.84
CA THR A 83 -17.06 -15.74 13.08
C THR A 83 -17.06 -16.53 11.76
N ALA A 84 -17.07 -17.87 11.88
CA ALA A 84 -17.25 -18.75 10.72
C ALA A 84 -18.56 -18.48 9.94
N ALA A 85 -19.59 -17.94 10.59
CA ALA A 85 -20.86 -17.59 9.94
C ALA A 85 -20.74 -16.40 8.97
N ALA A 86 -19.76 -15.52 9.19
CA ALA A 86 -19.48 -14.38 8.32
C ALA A 86 -18.55 -14.72 7.15
N ALA A 87 -17.77 -15.81 7.27
CA ALA A 87 -16.70 -16.15 6.34
C ALA A 87 -17.14 -16.24 4.85
N PRO A 88 -18.31 -16.83 4.50
CA PRO A 88 -18.75 -16.87 3.10
C PRO A 88 -18.98 -15.46 2.50
N TRP A 89 -19.52 -14.54 3.29
CA TRP A 89 -19.85 -13.17 2.85
C TRP A 89 -18.58 -12.33 2.69
N ILE A 90 -17.63 -12.49 3.62
CA ILE A 90 -16.31 -11.87 3.54
C ILE A 90 -15.58 -12.37 2.29
N ALA A 91 -15.60 -13.68 2.03
CA ALA A 91 -14.97 -14.27 0.84
C ALA A 91 -15.61 -13.75 -0.45
N GLN A 92 -16.94 -13.64 -0.50
CA GLN A 92 -17.66 -13.07 -1.64
C GLN A 92 -17.27 -11.61 -1.90
N TYR A 93 -17.16 -10.81 -0.84
CA TYR A 93 -16.71 -9.43 -0.95
C TYR A 93 -15.26 -9.31 -1.42
N GLN A 94 -14.37 -10.13 -0.88
CA GLN A 94 -12.96 -10.17 -1.31
C GLN A 94 -12.83 -10.57 -2.78
N ALA A 95 -13.64 -11.53 -3.25
CA ALA A 95 -13.69 -11.92 -4.66
C ALA A 95 -14.16 -10.76 -5.56
N ARG A 96 -15.15 -9.98 -5.12
CA ARG A 96 -15.57 -8.75 -5.80
C ARG A 96 -14.43 -7.73 -5.87
N LEU A 97 -13.77 -7.41 -4.75
CA LEU A 97 -12.65 -6.46 -4.74
C LEU A 97 -11.51 -6.92 -5.66
N ALA A 98 -11.20 -8.21 -5.66
CA ALA A 98 -10.22 -8.80 -6.56
C ALA A 98 -10.62 -8.63 -8.03
N ALA A 99 -11.88 -8.89 -8.38
CA ALA A 99 -12.39 -8.71 -9.74
C ALA A 99 -12.39 -7.23 -10.17
N GLU A 100 -12.78 -6.32 -9.29
CA GLU A 100 -12.73 -4.88 -9.55
C GLU A 100 -11.29 -4.38 -9.75
N LYS A 101 -10.34 -4.84 -8.94
CA LYS A 101 -8.92 -4.52 -9.09
C LYS A 101 -8.36 -5.12 -10.39
N ALA A 102 -8.68 -6.37 -10.70
CA ALA A 102 -8.27 -7.04 -11.95
C ALA A 102 -8.79 -6.33 -13.21
N ALA A 103 -9.98 -5.71 -13.16
CA ALA A 103 -10.51 -4.92 -14.26
C ALA A 103 -9.83 -3.53 -14.42
N VAL A 104 -9.21 -3.01 -13.36
CA VAL A 104 -8.54 -1.70 -13.34
C VAL A 104 -7.05 -1.81 -13.68
N LEU A 105 -6.38 -2.86 -13.20
CA LEU A 105 -4.94 -3.05 -13.37
C LEU A 105 -4.47 -2.92 -14.84
N PRO A 106 -5.08 -3.59 -15.84
CA PRO A 106 -4.66 -3.46 -17.24
C PRO A 106 -4.76 -2.03 -17.78
N LYS A 107 -5.72 -1.24 -17.30
CA LYS A 107 -5.91 0.15 -17.72
C LYS A 107 -4.79 1.03 -17.16
N VAL A 108 -4.44 0.84 -15.88
CA VAL A 108 -3.30 1.52 -15.26
C VAL A 108 -2.00 1.15 -15.97
N ARG A 109 -1.78 -0.15 -16.25
CA ARG A 109 -0.61 -0.62 -17.01
C ARG A 109 -0.51 0.01 -18.38
N ALA A 110 -1.61 0.06 -19.14
CA ALA A 110 -1.63 0.70 -20.44
C ALA A 110 -1.21 2.18 -20.37
N ALA A 111 -1.69 2.91 -19.37
CA ALA A 111 -1.30 4.30 -19.14
C ALA A 111 0.19 4.43 -18.74
N ILE A 112 0.71 3.54 -17.89
CA ILE A 112 2.13 3.48 -17.51
C ILE A 112 3.01 3.20 -18.74
N VAL A 113 2.64 2.24 -19.59
CA VAL A 113 3.35 1.92 -20.84
C VAL A 113 3.36 3.13 -21.78
N ALA A 114 2.24 3.84 -21.89
CA ALA A 114 2.14 5.08 -22.66
C ALA A 114 2.86 6.29 -21.99
N ARG A 115 3.43 6.10 -20.79
CA ARG A 115 4.04 7.14 -19.94
C ARG A 115 3.07 8.27 -19.56
N ASP A 116 1.77 8.01 -19.56
CA ASP A 116 0.72 8.91 -19.10
C ASP A 116 0.45 8.69 -17.60
N THR A 117 1.28 9.31 -16.76
CA THR A 117 1.19 9.15 -15.30
C THR A 117 -0.02 9.86 -14.70
N SER A 118 -0.59 10.84 -15.42
CA SER A 118 -1.81 11.53 -15.02
C SER A 118 -3.02 10.62 -15.18
N GLU A 119 -3.14 9.96 -16.34
CA GLU A 119 -4.20 9.00 -16.61
C GLU A 119 -4.09 7.78 -15.68
N ALA A 120 -2.88 7.23 -15.50
CA ALA A 120 -2.65 6.13 -14.57
C ALA A 120 -3.14 6.45 -13.14
N LEU A 121 -2.82 7.67 -12.65
CA LEU A 121 -3.27 8.13 -11.34
C LEU A 121 -4.78 8.40 -11.30
N ALA A 122 -5.37 8.95 -12.37
CA ALA A 122 -6.81 9.20 -12.47
C ALA A 122 -7.60 7.89 -12.38
N ILE A 123 -7.18 6.87 -13.13
CA ILE A 123 -7.77 5.53 -13.11
C ILE A 123 -7.67 4.93 -11.70
N ARG A 124 -6.49 4.98 -11.06
CA ARG A 124 -6.30 4.50 -9.69
C ARG A 124 -7.19 5.24 -8.70
N ARG A 125 -7.24 6.57 -8.75
CA ARG A 125 -8.08 7.39 -7.85
C ARG A 125 -9.56 7.09 -8.03
N ALA A 126 -10.01 6.84 -9.26
CA ALA A 126 -11.39 6.42 -9.52
C ALA A 126 -11.70 5.04 -8.93
N TYR A 127 -10.71 4.15 -8.82
CA TYR A 127 -10.82 2.91 -8.06
C TYR A 127 -10.85 3.15 -6.54
N GLU A 128 -9.97 4.02 -6.01
CA GLU A 128 -9.92 4.37 -4.59
C GLU A 128 -11.20 5.05 -4.09
N ALA A 129 -11.78 5.95 -4.88
CA ALA A 129 -13.01 6.68 -4.53
C ALA A 129 -14.21 5.74 -4.30
N ARG A 130 -14.20 4.56 -4.94
CA ARG A 130 -15.21 3.52 -4.74
C ARG A 130 -15.02 2.78 -3.42
N GLN A 131 -13.83 2.77 -2.83
CA GLN A 131 -13.60 2.11 -1.54
C GLN A 131 -14.25 2.92 -0.40
N PRO A 132 -14.87 2.29 0.62
CA PRO A 132 -15.51 2.92 1.77
C PRO A 132 -14.66 4.02 2.41
N LEU A 133 -13.41 3.71 2.73
CA LEU A 133 -12.47 4.65 3.35
C LEU A 133 -11.69 5.52 2.36
N GLY A 134 -11.96 5.39 1.06
CA GLY A 134 -11.26 6.14 0.01
C GLY A 134 -9.78 5.73 -0.14
N LYS A 135 -9.42 4.52 0.28
CA LYS A 135 -8.07 3.97 0.21
C LYS A 135 -8.08 2.67 -0.60
N ALA A 136 -7.13 2.50 -1.51
CA ALA A 136 -6.88 1.20 -2.12
C ALA A 136 -6.27 0.25 -1.08
N ALA A 137 -6.44 -1.06 -1.30
CA ALA A 137 -5.64 -2.07 -0.61
C ALA A 137 -4.16 -1.85 -0.97
N TRP A 138 -3.45 -1.16 -0.09
CA TRP A 138 -2.06 -0.76 -0.22
C TRP A 138 -1.18 -1.75 0.54
N THR A 139 -0.13 -2.26 -0.10
CA THR A 139 0.81 -3.18 0.52
C THR A 139 2.12 -2.47 0.84
N GLY A 140 2.43 -2.27 2.12
CA GLY A 140 3.66 -1.62 2.58
C GLY A 140 3.42 -0.26 3.28
N PRO A 141 4.47 0.53 3.54
CA PRO A 141 4.33 1.84 4.17
C PRO A 141 3.49 2.79 3.31
N GLU A 142 2.65 3.63 3.93
CA GLU A 142 1.78 4.59 3.24
C GLU A 142 2.59 5.45 2.24
N PRO A 143 2.10 5.65 1.02
CA PRO A 143 2.87 6.32 0.00
C PRO A 143 3.02 7.82 0.22
N GLN A 144 4.05 8.40 -0.41
CA GLN A 144 4.28 9.84 -0.42
C GLN A 144 3.19 10.56 -1.23
N LEU A 145 2.70 11.72 -0.74
CA LEU A 145 1.56 12.45 -1.32
C LEU A 145 1.65 12.84 -2.83
N SER A 146 2.83 12.78 -3.45
CA SER A 146 3.10 13.23 -4.83
C SER A 146 3.12 12.12 -5.90
N HIS A 147 2.15 11.19 -5.87
CA HIS A 147 2.16 9.96 -6.70
C HIS A 147 2.45 10.16 -8.20
N SER A 148 1.80 11.09 -8.90
CA SER A 148 1.99 11.23 -10.36
C SER A 148 3.38 11.74 -10.74
N ALA A 149 3.95 12.64 -9.94
CA ALA A 149 5.27 13.20 -10.17
C ALA A 149 6.35 12.16 -9.89
N LEU A 150 6.23 11.39 -8.81
CA LEU A 150 7.17 10.32 -8.47
C LEU A 150 7.12 9.18 -9.48
N THR A 151 5.91 8.75 -9.88
CA THR A 151 5.74 7.77 -10.96
C THR A 151 6.43 8.22 -12.25
N ARG A 152 6.33 9.51 -12.60
CA ARG A 152 7.03 10.06 -13.77
C ARG A 152 8.54 10.00 -13.58
N ARG A 153 9.07 10.37 -12.41
CA ARG A 153 10.51 10.27 -12.11
C ARG A 153 11.02 8.85 -12.24
N ILE A 154 10.25 7.84 -11.85
CA ILE A 154 10.60 6.42 -12.04
C ILE A 154 10.71 6.08 -13.53
N LEU A 155 9.71 6.46 -14.35
CA LEU A 155 9.68 6.13 -15.79
C LEU A 155 10.81 6.78 -16.60
N PHE A 156 11.31 7.93 -16.15
CA PHE A 156 12.40 8.65 -16.80
C PHE A 156 13.73 8.55 -16.04
N LEU A 157 13.83 7.64 -15.06
CA LEU A 157 15.03 7.47 -14.25
C LEU A 157 16.21 7.02 -15.11
N ASP A 158 17.32 7.75 -15.04
CA ASP A 158 18.61 7.33 -15.58
C ASP A 158 19.60 7.25 -14.42
N HIS A 159 20.05 6.03 -14.09
CA HIS A 159 20.74 5.77 -12.83
C HIS A 159 21.54 4.47 -12.88
N TRP A 160 22.66 4.42 -12.15
CA TRP A 160 23.59 3.28 -12.11
C TRP A 160 22.96 1.96 -11.63
N LEU A 161 21.80 2.02 -10.98
CA LEU A 161 21.02 0.83 -10.65
C LEU A 161 20.63 0.02 -11.89
N LEU A 162 20.64 0.62 -13.07
CA LEU A 162 20.24 0.01 -14.33
C LEU A 162 21.45 -0.40 -15.20
N ASP A 163 22.68 -0.15 -14.73
CA ASP A 163 23.89 -0.45 -15.49
C ASP A 163 24.00 -1.95 -15.79
N GLY A 164 24.41 -2.27 -17.02
CA GLY A 164 24.62 -3.64 -17.49
C GLY A 164 23.35 -4.37 -17.95
N LEU A 165 22.18 -3.75 -17.85
CA LEU A 165 20.92 -4.29 -18.39
C LEU A 165 20.64 -3.75 -19.79
N ASP A 166 19.97 -4.55 -20.62
CA ASP A 166 19.50 -4.13 -21.93
C ASP A 166 18.30 -3.18 -21.84
N GLU A 167 18.03 -2.43 -22.92
CA GLU A 167 16.99 -1.39 -22.95
C GLU A 167 15.57 -1.95 -22.71
N GLU A 168 15.29 -3.18 -23.16
CA GLU A 168 13.98 -3.82 -22.98
C GLU A 168 13.76 -4.15 -21.49
N THR A 169 14.75 -4.80 -20.86
CA THR A 169 14.74 -5.08 -19.42
C THR A 169 14.64 -3.80 -18.59
N VAL A 170 15.42 -2.76 -18.94
CA VAL A 170 15.37 -1.47 -18.25
C VAL A 170 14.00 -0.82 -18.35
N THR A 171 13.41 -0.82 -19.54
CA THR A 171 12.08 -0.24 -19.78
C THR A 171 11.02 -0.97 -18.97
N TRP A 172 11.06 -2.30 -18.98
CA TRP A 172 10.12 -3.13 -18.23
C TRP A 172 10.26 -2.92 -16.72
N LEU A 173 11.49 -2.87 -16.18
CA LEU A 173 11.72 -2.64 -14.75
C LEU A 173 11.21 -1.27 -14.28
N LYS A 174 11.35 -0.22 -15.10
CA LYS A 174 10.78 1.09 -14.79
C LYS A 174 9.25 1.07 -14.76
N GLN A 175 8.62 0.33 -15.67
CA GLN A 175 7.17 0.15 -15.66
C GLN A 175 6.71 -0.62 -14.42
N TYR A 176 7.42 -1.70 -14.06
CA TYR A 176 7.11 -2.46 -12.85
C TYR A 176 7.31 -1.63 -11.57
N ALA A 177 8.39 -0.87 -11.46
CA ALA A 177 8.64 0.04 -10.34
C ALA A 177 7.55 1.13 -10.23
N ALA A 178 7.10 1.67 -11.36
CA ALA A 178 5.99 2.62 -11.40
C ALA A 178 4.68 1.98 -10.93
N GLU A 179 4.44 0.72 -11.28
CA GLU A 179 3.27 -0.03 -10.83
C GLU A 179 3.33 -0.36 -9.33
N GLN A 180 4.49 -0.78 -8.81
CA GLN A 180 4.71 -0.93 -7.37
C GLN A 180 4.44 0.38 -6.62
N HIS A 181 4.97 1.50 -7.10
CA HIS A 181 4.69 2.81 -6.50
C HIS A 181 3.18 3.18 -6.55
N MET A 182 2.42 2.64 -7.50
CA MET A 182 0.97 2.88 -7.58
C MET A 182 0.15 1.97 -6.65
N TRP A 183 0.60 0.77 -6.33
CA TRP A 183 -0.22 -0.21 -5.60
C TRP A 183 0.32 -0.64 -4.24
N GLY A 184 1.57 -0.30 -3.92
CA GLY A 184 2.22 -0.67 -2.68
C GLY A 184 3.68 -1.00 -2.87
N ALA A 185 4.52 -0.57 -1.93
CA ALA A 185 5.94 -0.95 -1.91
C ALA A 185 6.16 -2.46 -1.97
N TYR A 186 5.23 -3.26 -1.43
CA TYR A 186 5.31 -4.72 -1.42
C TYR A 186 4.38 -5.38 -2.45
N TRP A 187 3.85 -4.61 -3.40
CA TRP A 187 3.02 -5.17 -4.45
C TRP A 187 3.89 -5.99 -5.41
N GLN A 188 3.40 -7.17 -5.78
CA GLN A 188 4.12 -8.10 -6.64
C GLN A 188 3.27 -8.48 -7.84
N LEU A 189 3.92 -8.56 -9.00
CA LEU A 189 3.36 -9.23 -10.16
C LEU A 189 3.24 -10.74 -9.90
N PRO A 190 2.21 -11.40 -10.45
CA PRO A 190 2.22 -12.85 -10.59
C PRO A 190 3.51 -13.31 -11.30
N PRO A 191 4.18 -14.39 -10.87
CA PRO A 191 5.44 -14.84 -11.47
C PRO A 191 5.37 -15.06 -12.99
N GLU A 192 4.22 -15.51 -13.48
CA GLU A 192 3.93 -15.73 -14.90
C GLU A 192 3.86 -14.45 -15.74
N GLU A 193 3.69 -13.28 -15.11
CA GLU A 193 3.67 -11.98 -15.78
C GLU A 193 5.07 -11.37 -15.92
N VAL A 194 6.10 -11.96 -15.31
CA VAL A 194 7.50 -11.50 -15.48
C VAL A 194 8.07 -12.10 -16.78
N PRO A 195 8.48 -11.29 -17.77
CA PRO A 195 8.98 -11.82 -19.04
C PRO A 195 10.21 -12.70 -18.87
N VAL A 196 10.30 -13.75 -19.68
CA VAL A 196 11.42 -14.73 -19.61
C VAL A 196 12.78 -14.05 -19.79
N HIS A 197 12.89 -13.06 -20.68
CA HIS A 197 14.14 -12.32 -20.89
C HIS A 197 14.57 -11.55 -19.63
N VAL A 198 13.62 -10.91 -18.93
CA VAL A 198 13.88 -10.22 -17.65
C VAL A 198 14.31 -11.22 -16.58
N GLN A 199 13.63 -12.36 -16.48
CA GLN A 199 14.00 -13.40 -15.51
C GLN A 199 15.43 -13.90 -15.77
N GLN A 200 15.79 -14.16 -17.02
CA GLN A 200 17.14 -14.60 -17.41
C GLN A 200 18.20 -13.53 -17.13
N ALA A 201 17.89 -12.27 -17.40
CA ALA A 201 18.80 -11.15 -17.17
C ALA A 201 19.08 -10.88 -15.68
N LEU A 202 18.12 -11.21 -14.79
CA LEU A 202 18.19 -10.85 -13.37
C LEU A 202 18.42 -12.02 -12.42
N THR A 203 18.30 -13.27 -12.88
CA THR A 203 18.52 -14.45 -12.01
C THR A 203 19.94 -14.42 -11.44
N THR A 204 20.06 -14.79 -10.17
CA THR A 204 21.35 -14.92 -9.46
C THR A 204 21.42 -16.27 -8.75
N ASP A 205 22.57 -16.61 -8.19
CA ASP A 205 22.71 -17.82 -7.37
C ASP A 205 21.79 -17.81 -6.12
N ALA A 206 21.41 -16.62 -5.66
CA ALA A 206 20.63 -16.43 -4.43
C ALA A 206 19.13 -16.20 -4.67
N LEU A 207 18.74 -15.67 -5.84
CA LEU A 207 17.37 -15.25 -6.14
C LEU A 207 16.91 -15.78 -7.48
N THR A 208 15.66 -16.24 -7.52
CA THR A 208 14.97 -16.50 -8.79
C THR A 208 14.83 -15.21 -9.61
N GLY A 209 14.72 -15.32 -10.93
CA GLY A 209 14.54 -14.16 -11.81
C GLY A 209 13.32 -13.29 -11.44
N THR A 210 12.23 -13.90 -10.98
CA THR A 210 11.03 -13.19 -10.51
C THR A 210 11.28 -12.41 -9.23
N GLU A 211 11.94 -13.03 -8.24
CA GLU A 211 12.30 -12.34 -6.98
C GLU A 211 13.29 -11.20 -7.22
N ALA A 212 14.29 -11.44 -8.07
CA ALA A 212 15.26 -10.42 -8.46
C ALA A 212 14.58 -9.25 -9.18
N ALA A 213 13.63 -9.51 -10.08
CA ALA A 213 12.84 -8.49 -10.75
C ALA A 213 12.03 -7.63 -9.77
N TYR A 214 11.38 -8.27 -8.79
CA TYR A 214 10.66 -7.57 -7.72
C TYR A 214 11.57 -6.63 -6.92
N TRP A 215 12.70 -7.14 -6.42
CA TRP A 215 13.61 -6.34 -5.60
C TRP A 215 14.30 -5.23 -6.40
N LYS A 216 14.60 -5.49 -7.67
CA LYS A 216 15.15 -4.49 -8.57
C LYS A 216 14.16 -3.34 -8.81
N ALA A 217 12.91 -3.64 -9.12
CA ALA A 217 11.86 -2.63 -9.25
C ALA A 217 11.66 -1.84 -7.96
N HIS A 218 11.65 -2.53 -6.81
CA HIS A 218 11.51 -1.90 -5.50
C HIS A 218 12.64 -0.90 -5.22
N GLN A 219 13.89 -1.22 -5.58
CA GLN A 219 15.03 -0.30 -5.44
C GLN A 219 14.86 0.98 -6.29
N LEU A 220 14.31 0.88 -7.49
CA LEU A 220 14.07 2.06 -8.35
C LEU A 220 13.00 2.97 -7.74
N ALA A 221 11.90 2.39 -7.27
CA ALA A 221 10.84 3.14 -6.59
C ALA A 221 11.37 3.80 -5.30
N LEU A 222 12.08 3.04 -4.47
CA LEU A 222 12.66 3.51 -3.22
C LEU A 222 13.71 4.61 -3.43
N TYR A 223 14.52 4.52 -4.49
CA TYR A 223 15.43 5.61 -4.86
C TYR A 223 14.68 6.92 -5.07
N VAL A 224 13.60 6.90 -5.87
CA VAL A 224 12.80 8.08 -6.16
C VAL A 224 12.14 8.63 -4.90
N ASP A 225 11.60 7.77 -4.03
CA ASP A 225 11.02 8.17 -2.74
C ASP A 225 12.05 8.80 -1.79
N ASN A 226 13.27 8.26 -1.76
CA ASN A 226 14.38 8.84 -1.00
C ASN A 226 14.78 10.21 -1.56
N GLN A 227 14.89 10.34 -2.88
CA GLN A 227 15.21 11.62 -3.51
C GLN A 227 14.13 12.68 -3.25
N GLU A 228 12.86 12.30 -3.25
CA GLU A 228 11.75 13.19 -2.88
C GLU A 228 11.85 13.63 -1.42
N THR A 229 12.06 12.70 -0.50
CA THR A 229 12.22 12.99 0.93
C THR A 229 13.37 13.95 1.16
N TRP A 230 14.53 13.68 0.56
CA TRP A 230 15.70 14.55 0.64
C TRP A 230 15.43 15.95 0.08
N GLN A 231 14.78 16.06 -1.09
CA GLN A 231 14.47 17.35 -1.71
C GLN A 231 13.53 18.20 -0.85
N ARG A 232 12.49 17.59 -0.26
CA ARG A 232 11.57 18.29 0.66
C ARG A 232 12.29 18.82 1.90
N CYS A 233 13.13 17.99 2.51
CA CYS A 233 13.89 18.40 3.69
C CYS A 233 14.95 19.45 3.37
N LYS A 234 15.56 19.40 2.19
CA LYS A 234 16.55 20.41 1.76
C LYS A 234 15.92 21.78 1.53
N GLY A 235 14.66 21.82 1.09
CA GLY A 235 13.94 23.07 0.80
C GLY A 235 13.11 23.62 1.97
N GLY A 236 13.03 22.92 3.10
CA GLY A 236 12.20 23.31 4.25
C GLY A 236 13.02 23.81 5.44
N ASP A 237 12.54 24.84 6.14
CA ASP A 237 13.24 25.47 7.26
C ASP A 237 13.23 24.63 8.56
N HIS A 238 12.38 23.62 8.65
CA HIS A 238 12.09 22.89 9.90
C HIS A 238 12.80 21.54 10.04
N VAL A 239 13.44 21.01 8.98
CA VAL A 239 14.12 19.70 9.04
C VAL A 239 15.60 19.87 8.75
N ARG A 240 16.43 19.76 9.79
CA ARG A 240 17.89 19.88 9.66
C ARG A 240 18.61 18.55 9.48
N ARG A 241 17.96 17.46 9.93
CA ARG A 241 18.54 16.11 9.94
C ARG A 241 17.63 15.08 9.28
N LEU A 242 18.28 14.11 8.64
CA LEU A 242 17.66 12.89 8.15
C LEU A 242 18.28 11.71 8.88
N GLU A 243 17.45 10.80 9.34
CA GLU A 243 17.88 9.49 9.81
C GLU A 243 17.84 8.49 8.65
N ILE A 244 18.82 7.60 8.60
CA ILE A 244 18.77 6.44 7.71
C ILE A 244 18.14 5.29 8.49
N VAL A 245 16.96 4.86 8.06
CA VAL A 245 16.27 3.70 8.62
C VAL A 245 16.10 2.61 7.56
N GLY A 246 15.70 1.41 7.96
CA GLY A 246 15.51 0.30 7.03
C GLY A 246 15.39 -1.03 7.78
N ALA A 247 15.38 -2.12 7.02
CA ALA A 247 15.40 -3.46 7.60
C ALA A 247 16.72 -3.71 8.35
N ASP A 248 16.63 -4.32 9.53
CA ASP A 248 17.78 -4.86 10.28
C ASP A 248 17.56 -6.36 10.51
N ASP A 249 17.49 -7.11 9.40
CA ASP A 249 17.28 -8.56 9.38
C ASP A 249 18.56 -9.28 8.92
N GLU A 250 18.53 -10.61 8.83
CA GLU A 250 19.66 -11.43 8.38
C GLU A 250 20.19 -11.05 6.99
N GLN A 251 19.35 -10.44 6.15
CA GLN A 251 19.67 -10.07 4.78
C GLN A 251 20.16 -8.62 4.66
N THR A 252 20.23 -7.88 5.76
CA THR A 252 20.87 -6.56 5.81
C THR A 252 22.39 -6.71 5.84
N CYS A 253 23.05 -6.17 4.81
CA CYS A 253 24.51 -6.19 4.71
C CYS A 253 25.18 -5.30 5.77
N GLU A 254 26.44 -5.59 6.08
CA GLU A 254 27.22 -4.86 7.09
C GLU A 254 27.26 -3.35 6.82
N HIS A 255 27.48 -2.93 5.57
CA HIS A 255 27.51 -1.51 5.21
C HIS A 255 26.22 -0.78 5.61
N CYS A 256 25.06 -1.36 5.29
CA CYS A 256 23.77 -0.81 5.71
C CYS A 256 23.64 -0.80 7.23
N ARG A 257 24.00 -1.88 7.94
CA ARG A 257 23.94 -1.91 9.42
C ARG A 257 24.77 -0.80 10.06
N THR A 258 25.92 -0.46 9.48
CA THR A 258 26.74 0.64 10.01
C THR A 258 26.10 2.01 9.87
N THR A 259 25.08 2.18 9.03
CA THR A 259 24.42 3.47 8.77
C THR A 259 23.01 3.56 9.35
N LEU A 260 22.36 2.41 9.62
CA LEU A 260 21.04 2.36 10.24
C LEU A 260 21.01 3.10 11.59
N GLY A 261 19.96 3.87 11.80
CA GLY A 261 19.74 4.70 12.98
C GLY A 261 20.63 5.95 13.06
N LYS A 262 21.57 6.14 12.12
CA LYS A 262 22.43 7.33 12.13
C LYS A 262 21.69 8.52 11.54
N GLN A 263 21.83 9.64 12.23
CA GLN A 263 21.33 10.94 11.79
C GLN A 263 22.42 11.72 11.08
N PHE A 264 22.07 12.31 9.95
CA PHE A 264 22.95 13.14 9.13
C PHE A 264 22.32 14.51 8.94
N LEU A 265 23.15 15.55 8.80
CA LEU A 265 22.67 16.81 8.26
C LEU A 265 22.13 16.56 6.85
N VAL A 266 21.02 17.20 6.47
CA VAL A 266 20.40 17.05 5.14
C VAL A 266 21.41 17.25 4.00
N ALA A 267 22.33 18.20 4.15
CA ALA A 267 23.37 18.51 3.17
C ALA A 267 24.51 17.48 3.09
N ARG A 268 24.60 16.55 4.04
CA ARG A 268 25.70 15.57 4.19
C ARG A 268 25.21 14.12 4.29
N VAL A 269 23.92 13.88 4.15
CA VAL A 269 23.38 12.53 4.16
C VAL A 269 23.96 11.77 2.96
N PRO A 270 24.48 10.54 3.14
CA PRO A 270 24.95 9.74 2.01
C PRO A 270 23.78 9.37 1.11
N GLU A 271 24.02 9.31 -0.20
CA GLU A 271 23.01 8.90 -1.18
C GLU A 271 22.52 7.48 -0.91
N LEU A 272 21.19 7.31 -0.99
CA LEU A 272 20.52 6.02 -1.01
C LEU A 272 19.95 5.76 -2.41
N PRO A 273 20.03 4.51 -2.93
CA PRO A 273 20.64 3.35 -2.29
C PRO A 273 22.17 3.47 -2.21
N HIS A 274 22.76 2.85 -1.20
CA HIS A 274 24.22 2.86 -1.07
C HIS A 274 24.86 2.04 -2.19
N ARG A 275 25.82 2.64 -2.91
CA ARG A 275 26.64 1.92 -3.91
C ARG A 275 27.43 0.76 -3.32
N ALA A 276 27.76 0.82 -2.02
CA ALA A 276 28.47 -0.24 -1.30
C ALA A 276 27.51 -1.27 -0.66
N CYS A 277 26.21 -1.21 -0.95
CA CYS A 277 25.28 -2.23 -0.47
C CYS A 277 25.55 -3.56 -1.17
N THR A 278 25.70 -4.63 -0.39
CA THR A 278 25.93 -6.00 -0.87
C THR A 278 24.80 -6.95 -0.49
N SER A 279 23.66 -6.44 -0.02
CA SER A 279 22.49 -7.26 0.29
C SER A 279 21.98 -7.96 -0.97
N ILE A 280 21.56 -9.22 -0.84
CA ILE A 280 20.97 -9.98 -1.95
C ILE A 280 19.70 -9.33 -2.50
N TYR A 281 18.93 -8.63 -1.65
CA TYR A 281 17.74 -7.87 -2.02
C TYR A 281 18.07 -6.42 -2.45
N GLY A 282 19.36 -6.09 -2.48
CA GLY A 282 19.94 -4.75 -2.53
C GLY A 282 19.47 -3.83 -1.40
N CYS A 283 19.73 -2.53 -1.58
CA CYS A 283 19.56 -1.58 -0.49
C CYS A 283 18.07 -1.30 -0.21
N ARG A 284 17.66 -1.55 1.03
CA ARG A 284 16.29 -1.33 1.55
C ARG A 284 16.23 -0.16 2.55
N CYS A 285 17.27 0.69 2.53
CA CYS A 285 17.37 1.85 3.41
C CYS A 285 16.52 3.00 2.87
N ARG A 286 15.93 3.78 3.78
CA ARG A 286 15.16 4.99 3.47
C ARG A 286 15.59 6.17 4.34
N TYR A 287 15.32 7.37 3.86
CA TYR A 287 15.42 8.57 4.69
C TYR A 287 14.16 8.78 5.52
N GLU A 288 14.35 9.13 6.79
CA GLU A 288 13.28 9.54 7.69
C GLU A 288 13.59 10.95 8.25
N PRO A 289 12.72 11.95 8.05
CA PRO A 289 12.89 13.29 8.62
C PRO A 289 12.92 13.25 10.14
N VAL A 290 13.97 13.83 10.73
CA VAL A 290 14.02 14.04 12.18
C VAL A 290 13.37 15.38 12.48
N LEU A 291 12.19 15.35 13.07
CA LEU A 291 11.52 16.54 13.57
C LEU A 291 12.22 16.97 14.86
N GLU A 292 12.79 18.18 14.89
CA GLU A 292 13.25 18.76 16.14
C GLU A 292 12.01 18.98 17.01
N SER A 293 11.86 18.19 18.08
CA SER A 293 10.89 18.50 19.11
C SER A 293 11.28 19.85 19.68
N TYR A 294 10.34 20.81 19.67
CA TYR A 294 10.44 21.99 20.51
C TYR A 294 10.36 21.51 21.96
N GLU A 295 11.48 21.11 22.54
CA GLU A 295 11.64 21.12 23.99
C GLU A 295 11.75 22.60 24.37
N GLU A 296 10.64 23.15 24.86
CA GLU A 296 10.61 24.45 25.58
C GLU A 296 11.37 24.37 26.90
#